data_AF-A0A7C4R3M0-F1
#
_entry.id   AF-A0A7C4R3M0-F1
#
_cell.length_a   1.000
_cell.length_b   1.000
_cell.length_c   1.000
_cell.angle_alpha   90.00
_cell.angle_beta   90.00
_cell.angle_gamma   90.00
#
_symmetry.space_group_name_H-M   'P 1'
#
loop_
_entity.id
_entity.type
_entity.pdbx_description
1 polymer ?
#
loop_
_entity_poly.entity_id
_entity_poly.type
_entity_poly.pdbx_seq_one_letter_code
_entity_poly.pdbx_strand_id
1 'polypeptide(L)'
;CDSRQVNDHTVFVTVVVIHIDSCRGAKVFWKTERVKRIRSLRQRLMEEVSRAVYTALELIDVVGNRPFEVHLDINPNPQHNSSVILKEAIGFVLAQGLKSVAASSVVDYITSKY
;
A
#
# COMPACT_ATOMS: atom_id res chain seq x y z
N CYS A 1 5.50 6.99 1.75
CA CYS A 1 5.59 7.21 0.28
C CYS A 1 6.95 6.77 -0.17
N ASP A 2 7.04 5.47 -0.45
CA ASP A 2 8.32 4.77 -0.65
C ASP A 2 8.74 4.74 -2.12
N SER A 3 8.14 5.60 -2.95
CA SER A 3 8.57 5.78 -4.35
C SER A 3 10.00 6.33 -4.42
N ARG A 4 10.94 5.49 -4.87
CA ARG A 4 12.33 5.88 -5.07
C ARG A 4 12.48 6.61 -6.40
N GLN A 5 12.96 7.85 -6.34
CA GLN A 5 13.32 8.62 -7.54
C GLN A 5 14.77 8.29 -7.91
N VAL A 6 15.00 7.78 -9.12
CA VAL A 6 16.35 7.51 -9.64
C VAL A 6 16.47 8.15 -11.02
N ASN A 7 17.35 9.14 -11.15
CA ASN A 7 17.55 9.92 -12.38
C ASN A 7 16.21 10.46 -12.94
N ASP A 8 15.81 10.01 -14.13
CA ASP A 8 14.59 10.45 -14.80
C ASP A 8 13.42 9.46 -14.66
N HIS A 9 13.49 8.61 -13.63
CA HIS A 9 12.49 7.59 -13.34
C HIS A 9 11.98 7.64 -11.90
N THR A 10 10.70 7.32 -11.75
CA THR A 10 10.09 6.99 -10.46
C THR A 10 9.89 5.49 -10.40
N VAL A 11 10.37 4.87 -9.32
CA VAL A 11 10.25 3.43 -9.09
C VAL A 11 9.21 3.19 -8.02
N PHE A 12 8.23 2.33 -8.33
CA PHE A 12 7.21 1.86 -7.41
C PHE A 12 7.49 0.40 -7.07
N VAL A 13 7.30 0.04 -5.81
CA VAL A 13 7.41 -1.33 -5.33
C VAL A 13 6.11 -1.69 -4.64
N THR A 14 5.48 -2.78 -5.08
CA THR A 14 4.31 -3.36 -4.43
C THR A 14 4.73 -4.66 -3.79
N VAL A 15 4.40 -4.85 -2.51
CA VAL A 15 4.76 -6.02 -1.73
C VAL A 15 3.48 -6.73 -1.27
N VAL A 16 3.44 -8.05 -1.44
CA VAL A 16 2.36 -8.92 -0.97
C VAL A 16 2.96 -9.87 0.05
N VAL A 17 2.45 -9.81 1.27
CA VAL A 17 2.89 -10.67 2.39
C VAL A 17 1.78 -11.66 2.70
N ILE A 18 2.09 -12.94 2.64
CA ILE A 18 1.18 -14.04 2.98
C ILE A 18 1.68 -14.67 4.27
N HIS A 19 0.95 -14.44 5.37
CA HIS A 19 1.22 -15.08 6.64
C HIS A 19 0.79 -16.56 6.61
N ILE A 20 1.66 -17.46 7.06
CA ILE A 20 1.37 -18.89 7.16
C ILE A 20 0.94 -19.18 8.61
N ASP A 21 -0.31 -19.59 8.78
CA ASP A 21 -0.93 -19.94 10.07
C ASP A 21 -0.73 -18.88 11.18
N SER A 22 -0.63 -17.60 10.79
CA SER A 22 -0.35 -16.43 11.63
C SER A 22 0.97 -16.43 12.41
N CYS A 23 1.53 -17.60 12.75
CA CYS A 23 2.67 -17.76 13.65
C CYS A 23 3.81 -18.61 13.07
N ARG A 24 3.67 -19.12 11.83
CA ARG A 24 4.65 -20.02 11.20
C ARG A 24 5.50 -19.34 10.12
N GLY A 25 5.56 -18.02 10.17
CA GLY A 25 6.30 -17.18 9.22
C GLY A 25 5.42 -16.61 8.12
N ALA A 26 6.06 -16.07 7.08
CA ALA A 26 5.37 -15.45 5.95
C ALA A 26 6.13 -15.69 4.64
N LYS A 27 5.40 -15.73 3.53
CA LYS A 27 5.95 -15.63 2.17
C LYS A 27 5.78 -14.22 1.66
N VAL A 28 6.85 -13.64 1.13
CA VAL A 28 6.86 -12.27 0.61
C VAL A 28 7.06 -12.31 -0.89
N PHE A 29 6.16 -11.67 -1.61
CA PHE A 29 6.25 -11.44 -3.04
C PHE A 29 6.36 -9.94 -3.26
N TRP A 30 7.11 -9.51 -4.27
CA TRP A 30 7.18 -8.11 -4.64
C TRP A 30 7.24 -7.94 -6.15
N LYS A 31 6.72 -6.80 -6.60
CA LYS A 31 6.80 -6.36 -7.99
C LYS A 31 7.41 -4.97 -8.01
N THR A 32 8.33 -4.73 -8.94
CA THR A 32 8.95 -3.42 -9.13
C THR A 32 8.59 -2.88 -10.50
N GLU A 33 8.09 -1.65 -10.54
CA GLU A 33 7.70 -0.97 -11.77
C GLU A 33 8.42 0.37 -11.89
N ARG A 34 8.95 0.65 -13.07
CA ARG A 34 9.68 1.88 -13.38
C ARG A 34 8.87 2.71 -14.35
N VAL A 35 8.56 3.95 -13.97
CA VAL A 35 7.85 4.90 -14.81
C VAL A 35 8.68 6.16 -15.02
N LYS A 36 8.29 6.99 -16.00
CA LYS A 36 8.89 8.33 -16.17
C LYS A 36 8.75 9.15 -14.89
N ARG A 37 9.71 10.03 -14.62
CA ARG A 37 9.76 10.83 -13.40
C ARG A 37 8.45 11.59 -13.15
N ILE A 38 7.79 11.25 -12.05
CA ILE A 38 6.62 11.97 -11.54
C ILE A 38 7.10 12.98 -10.50
N ARG A 39 6.96 14.28 -10.79
CA ARG A 39 7.39 15.36 -9.88
C ARG A 39 6.37 15.63 -8.77
N SER A 40 5.08 15.54 -9.09
CA SER A 40 4.00 15.79 -8.14
C SER A 40 3.98 14.72 -7.04
N LEU A 41 4.15 15.13 -5.79
CA LEU A 41 3.99 14.23 -4.63
C LEU A 41 2.59 13.63 -4.60
N ARG A 42 1.57 14.43 -4.91
CA ARG A 42 0.18 13.98 -4.95
C ARG A 42 -0.03 12.87 -5.95
N GLN A 43 0.50 13.03 -7.16
CA GLN A 43 0.38 12.03 -8.20
C GLN A 43 1.12 10.74 -7.82
N ARG A 44 2.29 10.84 -7.18
CA ARG A 44 3.03 9.65 -6.71
C ARG A 44 2.27 8.86 -5.65
N LEU A 45 1.70 9.56 -4.68
CA LEU A 45 0.88 8.94 -3.63
C LEU A 45 -0.35 8.24 -4.22
N MET A 46 -1.07 8.91 -5.13
CA MET A 46 -2.21 8.29 -5.79
C MET A 46 -1.81 7.08 -6.63
N GLU A 47 -0.70 7.17 -7.37
CA GLU A 47 -0.18 6.06 -8.17
C GLU A 47 0.18 4.84 -7.30
N GLU A 48 0.79 5.07 -6.14
CA GLU A 48 1.11 4.04 -5.14
C GLU A 48 -0.15 3.35 -4.60
N VAL A 49 -1.15 4.15 -4.19
CA VAL A 49 -2.44 3.65 -3.71
C VAL A 49 -3.16 2.86 -4.80
N SER A 50 -3.24 3.40 -6.01
CA SER A 50 -3.90 2.74 -7.14
C SER A 50 -3.26 1.39 -7.44
N ARG A 51 -1.93 1.30 -7.48
CA ARG A 51 -1.21 0.04 -7.71
C ARG A 51 -1.48 -1.00 -6.63
N ALA A 52 -1.52 -0.59 -5.36
CA ALA A 52 -1.87 -1.47 -4.25
C ALA A 52 -3.31 -2.00 -4.38
N VAL A 53 -4.27 -1.13 -4.72
CA VAL A 53 -5.68 -1.51 -4.92
C VAL A 53 -5.86 -2.45 -6.11
N TYR A 54 -5.22 -2.18 -7.25
CA TYR A 54 -5.31 -3.07 -8.40
C TYR A 54 -4.74 -4.45 -8.09
N THR A 55 -3.59 -4.52 -7.43
CA THR A 55 -3.00 -5.79 -6.99
C THR A 55 -3.94 -6.53 -6.02
N ALA A 56 -4.60 -5.80 -5.12
CA ALA A 56 -5.57 -6.36 -4.21
C ALA A 56 -6.81 -6.93 -4.92
N LEU A 57 -7.33 -6.22 -5.93
CA LEU A 57 -8.46 -6.67 -6.74
C LEU A 57 -8.13 -7.94 -7.54
N GLU A 58 -6.90 -8.07 -8.04
CA GLU A 58 -6.46 -9.29 -8.72
C GLU A 58 -6.36 -10.51 -7.77
N LEU A 59 -6.15 -10.27 -6.47
CA LEU A 59 -5.96 -11.32 -5.48
C LEU A 59 -7.26 -11.70 -4.75
N ILE A 60 -8.27 -10.84 -4.72
CA ILE A 60 -9.46 -11.00 -3.87
C ILE A 60 -10.18 -12.33 -4.11
N ASP A 61 -10.31 -12.73 -5.37
CA ASP A 61 -10.99 -13.97 -5.77
C ASP A 61 -10.24 -15.23 -5.30
N VAL A 62 -8.90 -15.17 -5.27
CA VAL A 62 -8.03 -16.29 -4.83
C VAL A 62 -7.95 -16.36 -3.30
N VAL A 63 -8.00 -15.20 -2.65
CA VAL A 63 -7.97 -15.10 -1.19
C VAL A 63 -9.29 -15.60 -0.59
N GLY A 64 -10.42 -15.32 -1.23
CA GLY A 64 -11.75 -15.72 -0.78
C GLY A 64 -12.10 -15.09 0.57
N ASN A 65 -12.64 -15.90 1.50
CA ASN A 65 -13.06 -15.41 2.82
C ASN A 65 -11.93 -15.28 3.85
N ARG A 66 -10.66 -15.43 3.45
CA ARG A 66 -9.52 -15.29 4.37
C ARG A 66 -9.29 -13.81 4.71
N PRO A 67 -8.72 -13.50 5.88
CA PRO A 67 -8.39 -12.12 6.23
C PRO A 67 -7.47 -11.49 5.18
N PHE A 68 -7.89 -10.34 4.66
CA PHE A 68 -7.18 -9.59 3.64
C PHE A 68 -7.21 -8.10 3.99
N GLU A 69 -6.04 -7.49 4.01
CA GLU A 69 -5.87 -6.08 4.40
C GLU A 69 -4.92 -5.41 3.41
N VAL A 70 -5.31 -4.21 2.95
CA VAL A 70 -4.43 -3.36 2.14
C VAL A 70 -3.81 -2.33 3.07
N HIS A 71 -2.49 -2.38 3.21
CA HIS A 71 -1.75 -1.42 4.03
C HIS A 71 -1.33 -0.24 3.16
N LEU A 72 -1.74 0.95 3.57
CA LEU A 72 -1.33 2.19 2.92
C LEU A 72 -0.23 2.82 3.76
N ASP A 73 0.96 2.96 3.16
CA ASP A 73 2.12 3.62 3.75
C ASP A 73 1.95 5.15 3.72
N ILE A 74 0.99 5.64 4.51
CA ILE A 74 0.65 7.05 4.61
C ILE A 74 0.65 7.43 6.08
N ASN A 75 1.59 8.32 6.44
CA ASN A 75 1.64 8.90 7.78
C ASN A 75 0.37 9.72 8.06
N PRO A 76 -0.44 9.36 9.08
CA PRO A 76 -1.68 10.06 9.40
C PRO A 76 -1.47 11.41 10.10
N ASN A 77 -0.23 11.80 10.42
CA ASN A 77 0.04 13.07 11.06
C ASN A 77 -0.36 14.25 10.13
N PRO A 78 -1.31 15.12 10.57
CA PRO A 78 -1.84 16.22 9.77
C PRO A 78 -0.81 17.27 9.37
N GLN A 79 0.38 17.28 9.98
CA GLN A 79 1.47 18.18 9.61
C GLN A 79 2.16 17.81 8.28
N HIS A 80 1.88 16.63 7.72
CA HIS A 80 2.42 16.21 6.42
C HIS A 80 1.39 16.40 5.30
N ASN A 81 1.86 16.89 4.15
CA ASN A 81 1.07 17.09 2.90
C ASN A 81 0.38 15.80 2.39
N SER A 82 0.75 14.63 2.91
CA SER A 82 0.14 13.33 2.61
C SER A 82 -1.25 13.15 3.24
N SER A 83 -1.58 13.91 4.28
CA SER A 83 -2.85 13.80 5.03
C SER A 83 -4.08 14.18 4.21
N VAL A 84 -3.94 15.09 3.25
CA VAL A 84 -5.04 15.50 2.34
C VAL A 84 -5.44 14.35 1.42
N ILE A 85 -4.47 13.57 0.96
CA ILE A 85 -4.69 12.45 0.04
C ILE A 85 -5.12 11.19 0.79
N LEU A 86 -4.79 11.08 2.07
CA LEU A 86 -5.21 9.95 2.91
C LEU A 86 -6.72 9.68 2.84
N LYS A 87 -7.54 10.74 2.90
CA LYS A 87 -9.00 10.60 2.82
C LYS A 87 -9.45 10.09 1.44
N GLU A 88 -8.85 10.60 0.37
CA GLU A 88 -9.15 10.16 -1.01
C GLU A 88 -8.72 8.70 -1.22
N ALA A 89 -7.53 8.34 -0.74
CA ALA A 89 -6.99 6.99 -0.82
C ALA A 89 -7.83 5.98 -0.04
N ILE A 90 -8.17 6.28 1.22
CA ILE A 90 -9.04 5.44 2.04
C ILE A 90 -10.41 5.28 1.37
N GLY A 91 -11.00 6.39 0.89
CA GLY A 91 -12.27 6.36 0.16
C GLY A 91 -12.20 5.47 -1.09
N PHE A 92 -11.11 5.55 -1.83
CA PHE A 92 -10.88 4.71 -3.01
C PHE A 92 -10.80 3.22 -2.66
N VAL A 93 -10.08 2.83 -1.60
CA VAL A 93 -10.00 1.42 -1.17
C VAL A 93 -11.36 0.91 -0.66
N LEU A 94 -12.03 1.70 0.17
CA LEU A 94 -13.33 1.33 0.74
C LEU A 94 -14.42 1.20 -0.34
N ALA A 95 -14.38 2.05 -1.38
CA ALA A 95 -15.32 1.99 -2.51
C ALA A 95 -15.22 0.66 -3.29
N GLN A 96 -14.07 -0.03 -3.23
CA GLN A 96 -13.87 -1.35 -3.84
C GLN A 96 -14.29 -2.51 -2.91
N GLY A 97 -14.85 -2.23 -1.73
CA GLY A 97 -15.21 -3.25 -0.74
C GLY A 97 -14.01 -3.86 0.00
N LEU A 98 -12.83 -3.26 -0.12
CA LEU A 98 -11.60 -3.72 0.51
C LEU A 98 -11.42 -3.09 1.90
N LYS A 99 -10.86 -3.86 2.83
CA LYS A 99 -10.46 -3.35 4.14
C LYS A 99 -9.10 -2.65 4.03
N SER A 100 -9.05 -1.36 4.34
CA SER A 100 -7.81 -0.58 4.39
C SER A 100 -7.32 -0.43 5.83
N VAL A 101 -5.99 -0.48 6.00
CA VAL A 101 -5.31 -0.13 7.24
C VAL A 101 -4.27 0.93 6.90
N ALA A 102 -4.43 2.14 7.47
CA ALA A 102 -3.43 3.18 7.38
C ALA A 102 -2.39 2.95 8.50
N ALA A 103 -1.12 2.83 8.13
CA ALA A 103 -0.03 2.67 9.08
C ALA A 103 1.15 3.56 8.69
N SER A 104 1.86 4.05 9.71
CA SER A 104 3.13 4.79 9.58
C SER A 104 4.19 3.98 8.82
N SER A 105 4.19 2.66 9.07
CA SER A 105 4.87 1.65 8.29
C SER A 105 4.15 0.31 8.52
N VAL A 106 4.25 -0.62 7.57
CA VAL A 106 3.73 -2.00 7.75
C VAL A 106 4.32 -2.65 9.02
N VAL A 107 5.57 -2.32 9.34
CA VAL A 107 6.29 -2.83 10.51
C VAL A 107 5.70 -2.30 11.82
N ASP A 108 5.36 -1.01 11.89
CA ASP A 108 4.74 -0.42 13.09
C ASP A 108 3.39 -1.05 13.39
N TYR A 109 2.59 -1.33 12.35
CA TYR A 109 1.30 -2.00 12.53
C TYR A 109 1.45 -3.45 13.00
N ILE A 110 2.32 -4.22 12.35
CA ILE A 110 2.58 -5.62 12.74
C ILE A 110 3.04 -5.67 14.19
N THR A 111 3.97 -4.78 14.57
CA THR A 111 4.52 -4.74 15.94
C THR A 111 3.48 -4.29 16.97
N SER A 112 2.53 -3.43 16.61
CA SER A 112 1.47 -2.98 17.54
C SER A 112 0.43 -4.05 17.91
N LYS A 113 0.39 -5.17 17.16
CA LYS A 113 -0.54 -6.29 17.38
C LYS A 113 0.05 -7.41 18.27
N TYR A 114 1.33 -7.32 18.63
CA TYR A 114 2.04 -8.24 19.53
C TYR A 114 2.57 -7.50 20.76
#